data_AF-A0A2A9MBP5-F1
#
_entry.id   AF-A0A2A9MBP5-F1
#
_cell.length_a   1.000
_cell.length_b   1.000
_cell.length_c   1.000
_cell.angle_alpha   90.00
_cell.angle_beta   90.00
_cell.angle_gamma   90.00
#
_symmetry.space_group_name_H-M   'P 1'
#
loop_
_entity.id
_entity.type
_entity.pdbx_description
1 polymer ?
#
loop_
_entity_poly.entity_id
_entity_poly.type
_entity_poly.pdbx_seq_one_letter_code
_entity_poly.pdbx_strand_id
1 'polypeptide(L)'
;MATPFLPLDSTLSLEEPSDNVTAPAGVLVWNANQACDSQGWSSTSPDLALRPTAFSDKRLQFLNAVEGRSAPPEFVDVVAGQYDVRTWRKDDMILSIEGEKTVYLKVPTIATVVSWTSPERLPILTKSWRPVVFLLSPCNVAVRYTPDAVLYLTRSATDSTSWNVTPVSYSGGFCSVDPCSDRVIVYGSFAVPGAVDTIVLPPQPGSSKSDYFIQYHKWGFLIVPKQVDVQKGGLCGRGNSKIATVVHPPHMFISVDLVLPAKVSKTLQYEKDFAITAKKTSESDIVIYLILDGQLVAFDYSFDIRINKPEKPHAFLSAKIKTRFSEEEQAKIKKAKAEKKPYSPRISFVESDLQKVVVTEGSPLCQGHLLSEQVAAIYDANSGMYYSNPVGLKLTKLFKQLVTPKPNASAAKAASGAATSSLPAEKKPEEAAPAKIAASPPAAAEPKGPAPPAAPAAAAESPAAVAESPAAAAESPAAAAESPAAAAEAPAAAVEAPAAAAEAPAAAAEASAAAATEAPAATTEAPAAPTQAEGADASASAAPKADPAAEQKAAAEPAAENSA
;
A
#
# COMPACT_ATOMS: atom_id res chain seq x y z
N MET A 1 -8.16 -14.21 -6.71
CA MET A 1 -7.86 -13.03 -7.54
C MET A 1 -7.67 -11.84 -6.61
N ALA A 2 -6.97 -10.79 -7.05
CA ALA A 2 -6.87 -9.56 -6.26
C ALA A 2 -8.25 -8.89 -6.10
N THR A 3 -8.46 -8.21 -4.98
CA THR A 3 -9.65 -7.43 -4.66
C THR A 3 -9.26 -6.01 -4.25
N PRO A 4 -8.68 -5.18 -5.14
CA PRO A 4 -7.91 -3.97 -4.77
C PRO A 4 -8.71 -2.75 -4.29
N PHE A 5 -9.92 -2.99 -3.78
CA PHE A 5 -10.60 -2.27 -2.70
C PHE A 5 -11.75 -3.17 -2.22
N LEU A 6 -11.89 -3.36 -0.91
CA LEU A 6 -12.91 -4.25 -0.34
C LEU A 6 -13.39 -3.73 1.04
N PRO A 7 -14.70 -3.53 1.25
CA PRO A 7 -15.24 -3.23 2.58
C PRO A 7 -15.07 -4.42 3.53
N LEU A 8 -14.99 -4.17 4.84
CA LEU A 8 -15.15 -5.24 5.83
C LEU A 8 -16.52 -5.89 5.73
N ASP A 9 -16.57 -7.20 6.02
CA ASP A 9 -17.84 -7.92 6.14
C ASP A 9 -18.61 -7.41 7.38
N SER A 10 -19.89 -7.12 7.19
CA SER A 10 -20.81 -6.62 8.23
C SER A 10 -21.09 -7.62 9.36
N THR A 11 -20.61 -8.86 9.25
CA THR A 11 -20.64 -9.88 10.33
C THR A 11 -19.44 -9.80 11.29
N LEU A 12 -18.46 -8.94 11.02
CA LEU A 12 -17.31 -8.72 11.90
C LEU A 12 -17.64 -7.68 12.98
N SER A 13 -17.38 -8.02 14.24
CA SER A 13 -17.45 -7.06 15.34
C SER A 13 -16.27 -6.10 15.29
N LEU A 14 -16.54 -4.83 15.60
CA LEU A 14 -15.64 -3.69 15.54
C LEU A 14 -15.72 -2.92 16.86
N GLU A 15 -14.58 -2.71 17.51
CA GLU A 15 -14.50 -2.03 18.81
C GLU A 15 -13.46 -0.90 18.79
N GLU A 16 -13.73 0.18 19.52
CA GLU A 16 -12.74 1.25 19.76
C GLU A 16 -11.78 0.75 20.87
N PRO A 17 -10.45 0.69 20.61
CA PRO A 17 -9.50 0.17 21.59
C PRO A 17 -9.24 1.19 22.71
N SER A 18 -8.87 0.68 23.91
CA SER A 18 -8.54 1.51 25.07
C SER A 18 -7.45 2.55 24.78
N ASP A 19 -7.74 3.82 25.12
CA ASP A 19 -6.80 4.94 24.99
C ASP A 19 -5.48 4.72 25.76
N ASN A 20 -5.49 3.91 26.80
CA ASN A 20 -4.30 3.60 27.60
C ASN A 20 -3.27 2.73 26.86
N VAL A 21 -3.59 2.19 25.67
CA VAL A 21 -2.63 1.40 24.88
C VAL A 21 -1.59 2.33 24.24
N THR A 22 -0.33 2.14 24.63
CA THR A 22 0.85 2.83 24.12
C THR A 22 1.94 1.83 23.75
N ALA A 23 2.69 2.13 22.69
CA ALA A 23 4.04 1.60 22.53
C ALA A 23 5.02 2.47 23.35
N PRO A 24 6.25 2.00 23.63
CA PRO A 24 7.34 2.90 24.04
C PRO A 24 7.71 3.89 22.92
N ALA A 25 8.34 5.02 23.25
CA ALA A 25 8.57 6.11 22.30
C ALA A 25 9.83 5.91 21.43
N GLY A 26 9.71 6.12 20.11
CA GLY A 26 10.81 5.90 19.15
C GLY A 26 11.10 4.43 18.81
N VAL A 27 10.15 3.55 19.13
CA VAL A 27 10.29 2.10 19.11
C VAL A 27 9.50 1.50 17.96
N LEU A 28 10.09 0.48 17.32
CA LEU A 28 9.51 -0.22 16.19
C LEU A 28 8.66 -1.39 16.68
N VAL A 29 7.35 -1.37 16.43
CA VAL A 29 6.48 -2.53 16.70
C VAL A 29 6.54 -3.47 15.50
N TRP A 30 6.66 -4.79 15.73
CA TRP A 30 6.65 -5.78 14.65
C TRP A 30 5.36 -6.60 14.64
N ASN A 31 5.06 -7.23 15.77
CA ASN A 31 3.96 -8.18 15.89
C ASN A 31 3.33 -8.08 17.29
N ALA A 32 2.34 -8.93 17.56
CA ALA A 32 1.61 -8.96 18.83
C ALA A 32 2.51 -9.13 20.07
N ASN A 33 3.74 -9.64 19.92
CA ASN A 33 4.59 -10.02 21.04
C ASN A 33 5.95 -9.29 21.08
N GLN A 34 6.34 -8.58 20.01
CA GLN A 34 7.71 -8.05 19.85
C GLN A 34 7.77 -6.61 19.33
N ALA A 35 8.71 -5.87 19.91
CA ALA A 35 9.13 -4.53 19.49
C ALA A 35 10.67 -4.39 19.54
N CYS A 36 11.23 -3.34 18.94
CA CYS A 36 12.67 -3.03 19.01
C CYS A 36 12.94 -1.54 19.24
N ASP A 37 13.89 -1.26 20.12
CA ASP A 37 14.39 0.10 20.38
C ASP A 37 15.92 0.18 20.23
N SER A 38 16.52 1.23 20.79
CA SER A 38 17.99 1.43 20.78
C SER A 38 18.82 0.32 21.46
N GLN A 39 18.19 -0.52 22.30
CA GLN A 39 18.79 -1.64 23.04
C GLN A 39 18.50 -3.00 22.37
N GLY A 40 17.68 -3.04 21.32
CA GLY A 40 17.33 -4.25 20.58
C GLY A 40 15.90 -4.76 20.84
N TRP A 41 15.69 -6.06 20.63
CA TRP A 41 14.36 -6.71 20.67
C TRP A 41 13.85 -6.91 22.10
N SER A 42 12.59 -6.52 22.34
CA SER A 42 11.88 -6.62 23.61
C SER A 42 10.43 -7.10 23.40
N SER A 43 9.75 -7.49 24.48
CA SER A 43 8.35 -7.93 24.45
C SER A 43 7.37 -6.76 24.39
N THR A 44 6.20 -6.97 23.76
CA THR A 44 5.13 -5.95 23.67
C THR A 44 3.73 -6.54 23.95
N SER A 45 2.70 -5.69 24.05
CA SER A 45 1.31 -6.17 24.26
C SER A 45 0.64 -6.62 22.95
N PRO A 46 -0.09 -7.76 22.94
CA PRO A 46 -0.96 -8.16 21.83
C PRO A 46 -1.99 -7.12 21.40
N ASP A 47 -2.34 -6.15 22.26
CA ASP A 47 -3.25 -5.05 21.90
C ASP A 47 -2.73 -4.19 20.74
N LEU A 48 -1.39 -4.10 20.62
CA LEU A 48 -0.67 -3.36 19.58
C LEU A 48 -0.58 -4.11 18.24
N ALA A 49 -1.10 -5.33 18.16
CA ALA A 49 -1.17 -6.08 16.90
C ALA A 49 -2.02 -5.34 15.85
N LEU A 50 -1.58 -5.41 14.59
CA LEU A 50 -2.39 -4.96 13.45
C LEU A 50 -3.66 -5.80 13.34
N ARG A 51 -4.80 -5.11 13.25
CA ARG A 51 -6.12 -5.71 13.07
C ARG A 51 -6.86 -4.97 11.95
N PRO A 52 -7.74 -5.65 11.18
CA PRO A 52 -8.50 -4.99 10.14
C PRO A 52 -9.34 -3.83 10.68
N THR A 53 -9.51 -2.79 9.86
CA THR A 53 -10.29 -1.58 10.18
C THR A 53 -11.12 -1.12 8.97
N ALA A 54 -12.06 -0.20 9.19
CA ALA A 54 -12.90 0.37 8.15
C ALA A 54 -13.16 1.86 8.37
N PHE A 55 -13.47 2.55 7.28
CA PHE A 55 -13.81 3.98 7.27
C PHE A 55 -15.10 4.26 8.06
N SER A 56 -14.96 5.04 9.14
CA SER A 56 -16.05 5.43 10.04
C SER A 56 -17.04 6.43 9.41
N ASP A 57 -16.64 7.13 8.35
CA ASP A 57 -17.50 7.98 7.51
C ASP A 57 -18.33 7.21 6.48
N LYS A 58 -18.27 5.87 6.51
CA LYS A 58 -18.94 4.94 5.59
C LYS A 58 -18.52 5.04 4.11
N ARG A 59 -17.45 5.73 3.70
CA ARG A 59 -17.14 5.96 2.27
C ARG A 59 -16.94 4.71 1.38
N LEU A 60 -16.67 3.54 1.97
CA LEU A 60 -16.45 2.26 1.27
C LEU A 60 -17.52 1.24 1.71
N GLN A 61 -18.42 0.85 0.80
CA GLN A 61 -19.59 -0.01 1.11
C GLN A 61 -19.85 -1.10 0.08
N PHE A 62 -20.38 -2.22 0.56
CA PHE A 62 -21.17 -3.14 -0.26
C PHE A 62 -22.60 -2.61 -0.39
N LEU A 63 -23.18 -2.68 -1.59
CA LEU A 63 -24.61 -2.51 -1.80
C LEU A 63 -25.33 -3.86 -1.63
N ASN A 64 -26.56 -3.83 -1.11
CA ASN A 64 -27.41 -5.01 -0.95
C ASN A 64 -28.40 -5.09 -2.11
N ALA A 65 -28.69 -6.29 -2.62
CA ALA A 65 -29.71 -6.45 -3.65
C ALA A 65 -31.09 -6.03 -3.12
N VAL A 66 -31.85 -5.30 -3.94
CA VAL A 66 -33.24 -4.92 -3.68
C VAL A 66 -34.15 -5.91 -4.42
N GLU A 67 -35.26 -6.31 -3.80
CA GLU A 67 -36.24 -7.20 -4.44
C GLU A 67 -37.06 -6.47 -5.51
N GLY A 68 -37.51 -7.22 -6.53
CA GLY A 68 -38.21 -6.70 -7.70
C GLY A 68 -37.32 -6.65 -8.96
N ARG A 69 -37.90 -6.11 -10.05
CA ARG A 69 -37.21 -5.84 -11.33
C ARG A 69 -37.59 -4.49 -11.98
N SER A 70 -38.28 -3.64 -11.24
CA SER A 70 -38.63 -2.28 -11.67
C SER A 70 -37.53 -1.29 -11.26
N ALA A 71 -37.47 -0.15 -11.94
CA ALA A 71 -36.63 0.97 -11.50
C ALA A 71 -37.06 1.44 -10.08
N PRO A 72 -36.10 1.81 -9.22
CA PRO A 72 -36.41 2.51 -7.97
C PRO A 72 -36.90 3.94 -8.29
N PRO A 73 -37.66 4.59 -7.38
CA PRO A 73 -38.19 5.94 -7.60
C PRO A 73 -37.14 6.96 -8.04
N GLU A 74 -35.91 6.85 -7.54
CA GLU A 74 -34.80 7.74 -7.89
C GLU A 74 -34.32 7.65 -9.35
N PHE A 75 -34.75 6.64 -10.12
CA PHE A 75 -34.34 6.41 -11.52
C PHE A 75 -35.51 6.32 -12.52
N VAL A 76 -36.78 6.47 -12.10
CA VAL A 76 -37.95 6.27 -12.99
C VAL A 76 -37.90 7.17 -14.23
N ASP A 77 -37.46 8.42 -14.09
CA ASP A 77 -37.41 9.41 -15.17
C ASP A 77 -36.22 9.24 -16.14
N VAL A 78 -35.32 8.27 -15.90
CA VAL A 78 -34.07 8.09 -16.67
C VAL A 78 -33.81 6.66 -17.18
N VAL A 79 -34.57 5.66 -16.71
CA VAL A 79 -34.58 4.32 -17.32
C VAL A 79 -35.30 4.35 -18.67
N ALA A 80 -34.94 3.46 -19.59
CA ALA A 80 -35.69 3.31 -20.83
C ALA A 80 -37.06 2.63 -20.62
N GLY A 81 -37.20 1.87 -19.52
CA GLY A 81 -38.42 1.12 -19.19
C GLY A 81 -38.66 -0.08 -20.11
N GLN A 82 -37.67 -0.46 -20.92
CA GLN A 82 -37.78 -1.50 -21.95
C GLN A 82 -37.39 -2.88 -21.44
N TYR A 83 -36.66 -2.95 -20.33
CA TYR A 83 -36.09 -4.19 -19.80
C TYR A 83 -36.17 -4.25 -18.27
N ASP A 84 -35.97 -5.46 -17.74
CA ASP A 84 -35.76 -5.67 -16.31
C ASP A 84 -34.61 -4.80 -15.76
N VAL A 85 -34.89 -4.14 -14.63
CA VAL A 85 -33.93 -3.32 -13.87
C VAL A 85 -33.55 -4.05 -12.58
N ARG A 86 -32.28 -4.47 -12.48
CA ARG A 86 -31.74 -5.03 -11.22
C ARG A 86 -31.16 -3.92 -10.37
N THR A 87 -31.59 -3.83 -9.12
CA THR A 87 -31.22 -2.73 -8.21
C THR A 87 -30.44 -3.23 -7.00
N TRP A 88 -29.42 -2.49 -6.59
CA TRP A 88 -28.72 -2.64 -5.32
C TRP A 88 -28.67 -1.30 -4.58
N ARG A 89 -28.86 -1.33 -3.26
CA ARG A 89 -28.88 -0.14 -2.39
C ARG A 89 -28.15 -0.39 -1.08
N LYS A 90 -27.53 0.66 -0.53
CA LYS A 90 -27.25 0.80 0.90
C LYS A 90 -27.30 2.28 1.26
N ASP A 91 -28.04 2.62 2.31
CA ASP A 91 -28.32 3.99 2.73
C ASP A 91 -28.84 4.83 1.52
N ASP A 92 -28.10 5.85 1.12
CA ASP A 92 -28.34 6.74 -0.04
C ASP A 92 -27.53 6.37 -1.30
N MET A 93 -26.71 5.32 -1.25
CA MET A 93 -25.99 4.78 -2.40
C MET A 93 -26.89 3.78 -3.14
N ILE A 94 -27.17 4.06 -4.42
CA ILE A 94 -28.06 3.25 -5.28
C ILE A 94 -27.35 2.98 -6.61
N LEU A 95 -27.33 1.71 -7.03
CA LEU A 95 -26.93 1.28 -8.36
C LEU A 95 -28.04 0.44 -8.99
N SER A 96 -28.35 0.67 -10.27
CA SER A 96 -29.24 -0.17 -11.05
C SER A 96 -28.62 -0.57 -12.38
N ILE A 97 -29.02 -1.74 -12.90
CA ILE A 97 -28.63 -2.22 -14.22
C ILE A 97 -29.90 -2.61 -15.00
N GLU A 98 -30.17 -1.89 -16.09
CA GLU A 98 -31.26 -2.18 -17.04
C GLU A 98 -30.73 -3.03 -18.20
N GLY A 99 -31.50 -4.05 -18.59
CA GLY A 99 -31.28 -4.83 -19.83
C GLY A 99 -29.93 -5.56 -19.92
N GLU A 100 -29.25 -5.74 -18.78
CA GLU A 100 -27.85 -6.21 -18.70
C GLU A 100 -26.89 -5.37 -19.59
N LYS A 101 -27.14 -4.05 -19.72
CA LYS A 101 -26.30 -3.16 -20.53
C LYS A 101 -26.09 -1.76 -19.93
N THR A 102 -27.13 -1.12 -19.42
CA THR A 102 -27.06 0.28 -18.93
C THR A 102 -27.01 0.31 -17.42
N VAL A 103 -26.02 1.03 -16.87
CA VAL A 103 -25.78 1.17 -15.42
C VAL A 103 -26.19 2.58 -14.99
N TYR A 104 -27.08 2.66 -13.99
CA TYR A 104 -27.52 3.90 -13.36
C TYR A 104 -26.95 3.99 -11.94
N LEU A 105 -26.48 5.17 -11.54
CA LEU A 105 -25.81 5.40 -10.26
C LEU A 105 -26.27 6.71 -9.61
N LYS A 106 -26.53 6.65 -8.30
CA LYS A 106 -26.70 7.82 -7.42
C LYS A 106 -26.01 7.55 -6.09
N VAL A 107 -25.19 8.49 -5.62
CA VAL A 107 -24.36 8.39 -4.41
C VAL A 107 -24.15 9.79 -3.81
N PRO A 108 -23.80 9.94 -2.51
CA PRO A 108 -23.72 11.25 -1.84
C PRO A 108 -22.92 12.36 -2.54
N THR A 109 -21.85 12.01 -3.25
CA THR A 109 -20.98 12.97 -3.96
C THR A 109 -21.53 13.41 -5.31
N ILE A 110 -22.63 12.83 -5.79
CA ILE A 110 -23.20 13.05 -7.13
C ILE A 110 -24.68 13.47 -6.98
N ALA A 111 -24.96 14.76 -7.19
CA ALA A 111 -26.30 15.32 -7.02
C ALA A 111 -27.32 14.81 -8.06
N THR A 112 -26.84 14.50 -9.27
CA THR A 112 -27.63 13.96 -10.39
C THR A 112 -27.53 12.44 -10.48
N VAL A 113 -28.38 11.81 -11.29
CA VAL A 113 -28.18 10.40 -11.68
C VAL A 113 -27.13 10.35 -12.79
N VAL A 114 -26.10 9.53 -12.62
CA VAL A 114 -25.18 9.18 -13.70
C VAL A 114 -25.67 7.91 -14.38
N SER A 115 -25.72 7.93 -15.72
CA SER A 115 -25.98 6.75 -16.54
C SER A 115 -24.76 6.43 -17.42
N TRP A 116 -24.46 5.15 -17.56
CA TRP A 116 -23.40 4.63 -18.43
C TRP A 116 -23.88 3.37 -19.16
N THR A 117 -23.89 3.41 -20.49
CA THR A 117 -24.26 2.26 -21.33
C THR A 117 -23.01 1.51 -21.74
N SER A 118 -22.90 0.24 -21.35
CA SER A 118 -21.84 -0.64 -21.82
C SER A 118 -21.89 -0.82 -23.34
N PRO A 119 -20.77 -0.84 -24.08
CA PRO A 119 -20.78 -1.15 -25.50
C PRO A 119 -21.25 -2.59 -25.75
N GLU A 120 -20.80 -3.51 -24.90
CA GLU A 120 -21.11 -4.94 -24.93
C GLU A 120 -22.16 -5.31 -23.87
N ARG A 121 -22.72 -6.53 -23.97
CA ARG A 121 -23.63 -7.08 -22.97
C ARG A 121 -22.86 -7.43 -21.68
N LEU A 122 -23.37 -7.03 -20.54
CA LEU A 122 -22.76 -7.31 -19.23
C LEU A 122 -22.84 -8.81 -18.87
N PRO A 123 -21.90 -9.32 -18.06
CA PRO A 123 -21.92 -10.70 -17.58
C PRO A 123 -23.09 -10.95 -16.63
N ILE A 124 -23.63 -12.18 -16.63
CA ILE A 124 -24.75 -12.58 -15.78
C ILE A 124 -24.30 -12.58 -14.30
N LEU A 125 -24.74 -11.56 -13.56
CA LEU A 125 -24.41 -11.38 -12.15
C LEU A 125 -25.19 -12.38 -11.27
N THR A 126 -24.52 -13.07 -10.36
CA THR A 126 -25.16 -14.06 -9.47
C THR A 126 -26.19 -13.41 -8.52
N LYS A 127 -26.99 -14.23 -7.82
CA LYS A 127 -27.88 -13.76 -6.74
C LYS A 127 -27.09 -13.23 -5.52
N SER A 128 -25.88 -13.75 -5.29
CA SER A 128 -24.97 -13.33 -4.21
C SER A 128 -24.08 -12.13 -4.58
N TRP A 129 -24.18 -11.61 -5.82
CA TRP A 129 -23.37 -10.49 -6.25
C TRP A 129 -23.76 -9.19 -5.52
N ARG A 130 -22.75 -8.50 -4.99
CA ARG A 130 -22.88 -7.22 -4.28
C ARG A 130 -21.89 -6.22 -4.89
N PRO A 131 -22.38 -5.18 -5.60
CA PRO A 131 -21.55 -4.07 -6.03
C PRO A 131 -20.84 -3.41 -4.84
N VAL A 132 -19.67 -2.83 -5.09
CA VAL A 132 -18.92 -2.03 -4.10
C VAL A 132 -18.81 -0.60 -4.58
N VAL A 133 -19.18 0.35 -3.72
CA VAL A 133 -18.97 1.79 -3.93
C VAL A 133 -17.85 2.24 -3.00
N PHE A 134 -16.89 3.01 -3.54
CA PHE A 134 -15.85 3.70 -2.80
C PHE A 134 -15.85 5.18 -3.20
N LEU A 135 -16.34 6.05 -2.32
CA LEU A 135 -16.21 7.49 -2.46
C LEU A 135 -14.76 7.84 -2.10
N LEU A 136 -13.90 8.06 -3.09
CA LEU A 136 -12.47 8.24 -2.88
C LEU A 136 -12.15 9.67 -2.44
N SER A 137 -12.70 10.65 -3.14
CA SER A 137 -12.70 12.08 -2.78
C SER A 137 -13.95 12.76 -3.37
N PRO A 138 -14.21 14.06 -3.10
CA PRO A 138 -15.30 14.80 -3.75
C PRO A 138 -15.24 14.77 -5.29
N CYS A 139 -14.07 14.54 -5.89
CA CYS A 139 -13.85 14.51 -7.34
C CYS A 139 -13.69 13.10 -7.93
N ASN A 140 -13.65 12.04 -7.10
CA ASN A 140 -13.34 10.67 -7.51
C ASN A 140 -14.27 9.63 -6.84
N VAL A 141 -14.90 8.75 -7.61
CA VAL A 141 -15.68 7.60 -7.10
C VAL A 141 -15.33 6.34 -7.87
N ALA A 142 -15.05 5.24 -7.18
CA ALA A 142 -14.88 3.92 -7.80
C ALA A 142 -16.08 3.02 -7.48
N VAL A 143 -16.70 2.43 -8.51
CA VAL A 143 -17.85 1.53 -8.37
C VAL A 143 -17.59 0.20 -9.06
N ARG A 144 -17.31 -0.85 -8.27
CA ARG A 144 -17.22 -2.23 -8.76
C ARG A 144 -18.63 -2.75 -9.00
N TYR A 145 -19.05 -2.75 -10.27
CA TYR A 145 -20.41 -3.09 -10.69
C TYR A 145 -20.52 -4.53 -11.21
N THR A 146 -19.43 -5.11 -11.71
CA THR A 146 -19.29 -6.52 -12.08
C THR A 146 -18.07 -7.16 -11.37
N PRO A 147 -17.87 -8.48 -11.43
CA PRO A 147 -16.71 -9.14 -10.79
C PRO A 147 -15.36 -8.54 -11.21
N ASP A 148 -15.20 -8.20 -12.49
CA ASP A 148 -13.89 -7.91 -13.09
C ASP A 148 -13.73 -6.46 -13.58
N ALA A 149 -14.78 -5.64 -13.50
CA ALA A 149 -14.77 -4.24 -13.93
C ALA A 149 -15.31 -3.26 -12.89
N VAL A 150 -14.76 -2.04 -12.95
CA VAL A 150 -15.10 -0.88 -12.13
C VAL A 150 -15.47 0.27 -13.05
N LEU A 151 -16.53 1.02 -12.72
CA LEU A 151 -16.70 2.36 -13.24
C LEU A 151 -15.93 3.30 -12.33
N TYR A 152 -14.90 3.95 -12.86
CA TYR A 152 -14.16 5.00 -12.16
C TYR A 152 -14.68 6.35 -12.66
N LEU A 153 -15.36 7.08 -11.79
CA LEU A 153 -16.00 8.35 -12.09
C LEU A 153 -15.09 9.49 -11.64
N THR A 154 -14.86 10.46 -12.53
CA THR A 154 -14.06 11.67 -12.26
C THR A 154 -14.81 12.94 -12.64
N ARG A 155 -14.49 14.03 -11.95
CA ARG A 155 -14.86 15.40 -12.37
C ARG A 155 -13.70 16.35 -12.17
N SER A 156 -13.71 17.47 -12.87
CA SER A 156 -12.61 18.44 -12.93
C SER A 156 -12.40 19.26 -11.65
N ALA A 157 -13.45 19.43 -10.83
CA ALA A 157 -13.46 20.21 -9.60
C ALA A 157 -14.68 19.85 -8.74
N THR A 158 -14.70 20.30 -7.47
CA THR A 158 -15.75 19.95 -6.48
C THR A 158 -17.10 20.67 -6.71
N ASP A 159 -17.10 21.76 -7.48
CA ASP A 159 -18.28 22.50 -7.96
C ASP A 159 -18.82 21.97 -9.30
N SER A 160 -17.99 21.30 -10.10
CA SER A 160 -18.37 20.74 -11.41
C SER A 160 -19.47 19.68 -11.28
N THR A 161 -20.56 19.84 -12.01
CA THR A 161 -21.67 18.87 -12.08
C THR A 161 -21.42 17.73 -13.08
N SER A 162 -20.44 17.89 -13.97
CA SER A 162 -20.15 16.96 -15.06
C SER A 162 -19.19 15.86 -14.62
N TRP A 163 -19.66 14.61 -14.65
CA TRP A 163 -18.88 13.42 -14.32
C TRP A 163 -18.53 12.61 -15.57
N ASN A 164 -17.23 12.38 -15.79
CA ASN A 164 -16.74 11.41 -16.75
C ASN A 164 -16.78 10.00 -16.14
N VAL A 165 -17.22 9.01 -16.90
CA VAL A 165 -17.29 7.60 -16.45
C VAL A 165 -16.29 6.76 -17.26
N THR A 166 -15.21 6.32 -16.63
CA THR A 166 -14.18 5.47 -17.26
C THR A 166 -14.31 4.03 -16.76
N PRO A 167 -14.65 3.05 -17.61
CA PRO A 167 -14.59 1.64 -17.24
C PRO A 167 -13.12 1.19 -17.12
N VAL A 168 -12.74 0.62 -15.97
CA VAL A 168 -11.39 0.15 -15.68
C VAL A 168 -11.42 -1.31 -15.19
N SER A 169 -10.40 -2.09 -15.55
CA SER A 169 -10.24 -3.47 -15.05
C SER A 169 -10.01 -3.46 -13.54
N TYR A 170 -10.81 -4.24 -12.80
CA TYR A 170 -10.71 -4.34 -11.34
C TYR A 170 -9.38 -4.92 -10.88
N SER A 171 -8.83 -5.91 -11.61
CA SER A 171 -7.51 -6.51 -11.33
C SER A 171 -6.33 -5.78 -11.98
N GLY A 172 -6.58 -4.66 -12.66
CA GLY A 172 -5.57 -3.93 -13.45
C GLY A 172 -4.63 -3.02 -12.64
N GLY A 173 -4.75 -2.96 -11.31
CA GLY A 173 -4.04 -2.01 -10.45
C GLY A 173 -4.64 -1.94 -9.04
N PHE A 174 -4.69 -0.74 -8.46
CA PHE A 174 -5.47 -0.44 -7.26
C PHE A 174 -5.83 1.04 -7.12
N CYS A 175 -6.87 1.34 -6.34
CA CYS A 175 -7.13 2.66 -5.77
C CYS A 175 -7.26 2.56 -4.24
N SER A 176 -6.98 3.66 -3.55
CA SER A 176 -6.88 3.72 -2.09
C SER A 176 -6.96 5.16 -1.59
N VAL A 177 -7.18 5.36 -0.29
CA VAL A 177 -7.20 6.69 0.35
C VAL A 177 -6.22 6.69 1.52
N ASP A 178 -5.36 7.71 1.60
CA ASP A 178 -4.53 7.94 2.77
C ASP A 178 -5.38 8.41 3.96
N PRO A 179 -5.50 7.61 5.04
CA PRO A 179 -6.33 7.98 6.19
C PRO A 179 -5.76 9.14 7.01
N CYS A 180 -4.53 9.60 6.76
CA CYS A 180 -3.94 10.78 7.39
C CYS A 180 -4.30 12.08 6.66
N SER A 181 -4.32 12.06 5.32
CA SER A 181 -4.39 13.26 4.48
C SER A 181 -5.60 13.34 3.54
N ASP A 182 -6.48 12.32 3.55
CA ASP A 182 -7.66 12.18 2.70
C ASP A 182 -7.38 12.17 1.18
N ARG A 183 -6.12 11.97 0.79
CA ARG A 183 -5.68 11.93 -0.61
C ARG A 183 -5.95 10.57 -1.24
N VAL A 184 -6.33 10.57 -2.52
CA VAL A 184 -6.51 9.35 -3.31
C VAL A 184 -5.16 8.90 -3.87
N ILE A 185 -4.79 7.63 -3.68
CA ILE A 185 -3.62 7.01 -4.29
C ILE A 185 -4.10 5.99 -5.32
N VAL A 186 -3.60 6.10 -6.56
CA VAL A 186 -4.00 5.23 -7.69
C VAL A 186 -2.79 4.63 -8.41
N TYR A 187 -2.95 3.38 -8.87
CA TYR A 187 -1.94 2.67 -9.65
C TYR A 187 -2.59 1.77 -10.72
N GLY A 188 -1.83 1.51 -11.80
CA GLY A 188 -2.28 0.66 -12.90
C GLY A 188 -3.51 1.24 -13.63
N SER A 189 -4.54 0.42 -13.84
CA SER A 189 -5.78 0.80 -14.53
C SER A 189 -6.55 1.96 -13.88
N PHE A 190 -6.31 2.24 -12.59
CA PHE A 190 -6.97 3.29 -11.83
C PHE A 190 -6.35 4.69 -12.03
N ALA A 191 -5.21 4.78 -12.74
CA ALA A 191 -4.60 6.05 -13.11
C ALA A 191 -5.32 6.72 -14.30
N VAL A 192 -6.58 7.11 -14.09
CA VAL A 192 -7.44 7.71 -15.13
C VAL A 192 -6.89 9.09 -15.53
N PRO A 193 -6.61 9.36 -16.83
CA PRO A 193 -6.12 10.65 -17.28
C PRO A 193 -7.08 11.80 -16.91
N GLY A 194 -6.53 12.90 -16.39
CA GLY A 194 -7.31 14.07 -15.96
C GLY A 194 -8.00 13.94 -14.58
N ALA A 195 -7.79 12.84 -13.85
CA ALA A 195 -8.31 12.68 -12.49
C ALA A 195 -7.59 13.60 -11.48
N VAL A 196 -8.24 14.71 -11.11
CA VAL A 196 -7.75 15.61 -10.05
C VAL A 196 -7.78 14.95 -8.67
N ASP A 197 -7.09 15.53 -7.69
CA ASP A 197 -6.98 15.04 -6.31
C ASP A 197 -6.40 13.62 -6.14
N THR A 198 -5.74 13.09 -7.17
CA THR A 198 -5.06 11.78 -7.16
C THR A 198 -3.53 11.92 -7.09
N ILE A 199 -2.88 11.01 -6.36
CA ILE A 199 -1.45 10.72 -6.48
C ILE A 199 -1.33 9.47 -7.36
N VAL A 200 -1.00 9.68 -8.63
CA VAL A 200 -0.69 8.61 -9.58
C VAL A 200 0.69 8.04 -9.26
N LEU A 201 0.77 6.74 -8.97
CA LEU A 201 2.03 6.09 -8.66
C LEU A 201 2.83 5.74 -9.93
N PRO A 202 4.16 5.99 -9.94
CA PRO A 202 5.04 5.53 -11.02
C PRO A 202 5.14 3.98 -10.99
N PRO A 203 5.70 3.35 -12.04
CA PRO A 203 5.95 1.91 -12.05
C PRO A 203 6.69 1.44 -10.80
N GLN A 204 6.09 0.47 -10.10
CA GLN A 204 6.65 -0.15 -8.89
C GLN A 204 7.34 -1.48 -9.26
N PRO A 205 8.41 -1.87 -8.56
CA PRO A 205 9.00 -3.20 -8.70
C PRO A 205 8.08 -4.22 -8.01
N GLY A 206 7.73 -5.33 -8.66
CA GLY A 206 6.88 -6.35 -8.05
C GLY A 206 6.39 -7.42 -9.03
N SER A 207 5.74 -8.47 -8.49
CA SER A 207 5.21 -9.61 -9.25
C SER A 207 4.00 -9.26 -10.14
N SER A 208 3.17 -8.31 -9.70
CA SER A 208 1.93 -7.89 -10.35
C SER A 208 1.59 -6.43 -10.04
N LYS A 209 0.45 -5.93 -10.54
CA LYS A 209 -0.02 -4.55 -10.30
C LYS A 209 -0.77 -4.36 -8.97
N SER A 210 -1.02 -5.43 -8.21
CA SER A 210 -1.74 -5.38 -6.92
C SER A 210 -0.97 -6.02 -5.76
N ASP A 211 0.22 -6.58 -6.00
CA ASP A 211 1.00 -7.31 -5.00
C ASP A 211 1.86 -6.39 -4.11
N TYR A 212 1.20 -5.44 -3.43
CA TYR A 212 1.84 -4.41 -2.61
C TYR A 212 1.15 -4.25 -1.25
N PHE A 213 1.92 -3.81 -0.28
CA PHE A 213 1.45 -3.12 0.91
C PHE A 213 1.79 -1.63 0.83
N ILE A 214 0.96 -0.79 1.45
CA ILE A 214 1.22 0.64 1.61
C ILE A 214 1.13 0.96 3.11
N GLN A 215 2.22 1.44 3.71
CA GLN A 215 2.20 1.99 5.06
C GLN A 215 1.89 3.49 4.97
N TYR A 216 0.75 3.92 5.50
CA TYR A 216 0.40 5.34 5.58
C TYR A 216 0.93 5.95 6.88
N HIS A 217 1.68 7.04 6.76
CA HIS A 217 2.21 7.82 7.87
C HIS A 217 1.63 9.25 7.85
N LYS A 218 1.70 9.98 8.97
CA LYS A 218 1.23 11.38 9.06
C LYS A 218 1.88 12.36 8.05
N TRP A 219 2.99 11.99 7.41
CA TRP A 219 3.79 12.83 6.51
C TRP A 219 3.81 12.35 5.05
N GLY A 220 3.24 11.19 4.73
CA GLY A 220 3.42 10.50 3.46
C GLY A 220 3.27 8.99 3.61
N PHE A 221 3.74 8.20 2.65
CA PHE A 221 3.52 6.74 2.67
C PHE A 221 4.65 5.94 2.05
N LEU A 222 4.82 4.70 2.52
CA LEU A 222 5.82 3.74 2.04
C LEU A 222 5.12 2.62 1.26
N ILE A 223 5.44 2.49 -0.03
CA ILE A 223 4.99 1.39 -0.89
C ILE A 223 6.02 0.26 -0.81
N VAL A 224 5.55 -0.94 -0.47
CA VAL A 224 6.39 -2.14 -0.33
C VAL A 224 5.81 -3.29 -1.15
N PRO A 225 6.54 -3.89 -2.10
CA PRO A 225 6.10 -5.08 -2.81
C PRO A 225 6.12 -6.31 -1.91
N LYS A 226 5.16 -7.23 -2.07
CA LYS A 226 5.16 -8.48 -1.30
C LYS A 226 6.23 -9.47 -1.78
N GLN A 227 6.59 -9.41 -3.05
CA GLN A 227 7.76 -10.10 -3.60
C GLN A 227 8.50 -9.20 -4.60
N VAL A 228 9.83 -9.17 -4.49
CA VAL A 228 10.72 -8.47 -5.43
C VAL A 228 11.98 -9.26 -5.73
N ASP A 229 12.33 -9.36 -7.00
CA ASP A 229 13.61 -9.91 -7.45
C ASP A 229 14.65 -8.79 -7.51
N VAL A 230 15.66 -8.84 -6.64
CA VAL A 230 16.79 -7.90 -6.63
C VAL A 230 18.03 -8.53 -7.22
N GLN A 231 18.63 -7.87 -8.21
CA GLN A 231 19.80 -8.35 -8.94
C GLN A 231 20.72 -7.19 -9.32
N LYS A 232 22.03 -7.37 -9.10
CA LYS A 232 23.02 -6.38 -9.54
C LYS A 232 23.11 -6.36 -11.07
N GLY A 233 22.97 -5.17 -11.66
CA GLY A 233 23.07 -4.96 -13.11
C GLY A 233 24.45 -5.34 -13.67
N GLY A 234 24.45 -5.83 -14.91
CA GLY A 234 25.68 -6.09 -15.67
C GLY A 234 26.17 -4.86 -16.40
N LEU A 235 27.34 -4.95 -17.05
CA LEU A 235 27.96 -3.84 -17.80
C LEU A 235 27.06 -3.27 -18.91
N CYS A 236 26.14 -4.08 -19.44
CA CYS A 236 25.30 -3.74 -20.59
C CYS A 236 23.78 -3.86 -20.32
N GLY A 237 23.31 -4.03 -19.07
CA GLY A 237 21.88 -4.30 -18.88
C GLY A 237 21.33 -4.38 -17.46
N ARG A 238 20.06 -3.95 -17.37
CA ARG A 238 19.08 -3.98 -16.27
C ARG A 238 19.45 -4.86 -15.07
N GLY A 239 19.86 -4.21 -13.99
CA GLY A 239 19.66 -4.74 -12.63
C GLY A 239 18.36 -4.21 -12.03
N ASN A 240 17.97 -4.76 -10.89
CA ASN A 240 16.97 -4.16 -10.00
C ASN A 240 17.52 -4.13 -8.58
N SER A 241 17.62 -2.95 -7.98
CA SER A 241 18.02 -2.73 -6.59
C SER A 241 16.84 -2.37 -5.68
N LYS A 242 15.70 -2.01 -6.25
CA LYS A 242 14.64 -1.28 -5.56
C LYS A 242 13.73 -2.21 -4.77
N ILE A 243 13.70 -2.05 -3.45
CA ILE A 243 12.89 -2.84 -2.52
C ILE A 243 11.65 -2.11 -1.99
N ALA A 244 11.57 -0.78 -2.13
CA ALA A 244 10.41 0.02 -1.74
C ALA A 244 10.40 1.39 -2.43
N THR A 245 9.29 2.14 -2.29
CA THR A 245 9.22 3.57 -2.60
C THR A 245 8.68 4.33 -1.38
N VAL A 246 9.46 5.24 -0.81
CA VAL A 246 8.94 6.29 0.07
C VAL A 246 8.33 7.39 -0.82
N VAL A 247 7.07 7.72 -0.60
CA VAL A 247 6.38 8.84 -1.26
C VAL A 247 6.14 9.93 -0.21
N HIS A 248 6.75 11.09 -0.44
CA HIS A 248 6.48 12.29 0.34
C HIS A 248 5.65 13.25 -0.54
N PRO A 249 4.36 13.45 -0.25
CA PRO A 249 3.52 14.36 -1.03
C PRO A 249 4.09 15.79 -1.05
N PRO A 250 3.76 16.62 -2.05
CA PRO A 250 2.86 16.32 -3.17
C PRO A 250 3.41 15.31 -4.20
N HIS A 251 4.67 15.41 -4.64
CA HIS A 251 5.16 14.70 -5.85
C HIS A 251 6.59 14.15 -5.76
N MET A 252 7.09 13.83 -4.55
CA MET A 252 8.43 13.29 -4.37
C MET A 252 8.43 11.78 -4.09
N PHE A 253 9.17 11.03 -4.91
CA PHE A 253 9.25 9.58 -4.93
C PHE A 253 10.71 9.14 -4.69
N ILE A 254 11.03 8.75 -3.46
CA ILE A 254 12.34 8.25 -3.06
C ILE A 254 12.33 6.72 -3.19
N SER A 255 13.08 6.20 -4.16
CA SER A 255 13.29 4.74 -4.30
C SER A 255 14.24 4.26 -3.20
N VAL A 256 13.93 3.13 -2.56
CA VAL A 256 14.82 2.50 -1.57
C VAL A 256 15.57 1.37 -2.25
N ASP A 257 16.89 1.52 -2.39
CA ASP A 257 17.75 0.71 -3.25
C ASP A 257 18.81 -0.05 -2.45
N LEU A 258 18.88 -1.38 -2.60
CA LEU A 258 19.97 -2.20 -2.11
C LEU A 258 21.18 -2.15 -3.06
N VAL A 259 22.31 -1.62 -2.58
CA VAL A 259 23.58 -1.64 -3.32
C VAL A 259 24.26 -3.00 -3.10
N LEU A 260 23.77 -4.01 -3.84
CA LEU A 260 24.22 -5.41 -3.71
C LEU A 260 25.72 -5.61 -4.01
N PRO A 261 26.40 -6.56 -3.34
CA PRO A 261 27.73 -7.02 -3.74
C PRO A 261 27.71 -7.74 -5.10
N ALA A 262 28.89 -8.04 -5.64
CA ALA A 262 29.03 -8.52 -7.01
C ALA A 262 28.34 -9.88 -7.24
N LYS A 263 27.64 -10.00 -8.38
CA LYS A 263 27.01 -11.24 -8.89
C LYS A 263 25.90 -11.82 -7.99
N VAL A 264 25.24 -10.99 -7.19
CA VAL A 264 24.04 -11.38 -6.43
C VAL A 264 22.77 -11.20 -7.24
N SER A 265 21.91 -12.22 -7.14
CA SER A 265 20.48 -12.16 -7.42
C SER A 265 19.75 -12.83 -6.24
N LYS A 266 18.69 -12.22 -5.72
CA LYS A 266 17.80 -12.77 -4.67
C LYS A 266 16.35 -12.42 -4.99
N THR A 267 15.46 -13.41 -4.93
CA THR A 267 14.04 -13.16 -4.70
C THR A 267 13.86 -12.87 -3.21
N LEU A 268 13.20 -11.76 -2.86
CA LEU A 268 12.89 -11.37 -1.49
C LEU A 268 11.36 -11.30 -1.33
N GLN A 269 10.82 -12.03 -0.36
CA GLN A 269 9.42 -11.97 0.04
C GLN A 269 9.29 -11.16 1.35
N TYR A 270 8.35 -10.22 1.38
CA TYR A 270 8.08 -9.40 2.54
C TYR A 270 7.45 -10.23 3.68
N GLU A 271 7.62 -9.80 4.94
CA GLU A 271 7.32 -10.54 6.19
C GLU A 271 8.12 -11.86 6.40
N LYS A 272 8.95 -12.27 5.44
CA LYS A 272 9.68 -13.56 5.45
C LYS A 272 11.18 -13.39 5.26
N ASP A 273 11.60 -12.72 4.19
CA ASP A 273 13.01 -12.48 3.86
C ASP A 273 13.43 -11.04 4.21
N PHE A 274 12.48 -10.09 4.17
CA PHE A 274 12.68 -8.70 4.59
C PHE A 274 11.42 -8.07 5.22
N ALA A 275 11.62 -7.02 6.03
CA ALA A 275 10.57 -6.12 6.52
C ALA A 275 11.12 -4.68 6.58
N ILE A 276 10.29 -3.67 6.34
CA ILE A 276 10.74 -2.27 6.21
C ILE A 276 9.68 -1.30 6.73
N THR A 277 10.11 -0.20 7.35
CA THR A 277 9.26 0.96 7.69
C THR A 277 10.08 2.25 7.58
N ALA A 278 9.42 3.41 7.70
CA ALA A 278 10.04 4.72 7.67
C ALA A 278 9.56 5.60 8.85
N LYS A 279 10.38 6.57 9.23
CA LYS A 279 10.07 7.61 10.22
C LYS A 279 10.62 8.94 9.73
N LYS A 280 9.81 9.98 9.68
CA LYS A 280 10.27 11.34 9.40
C LYS A 280 10.76 11.98 10.70
N THR A 281 11.96 12.55 10.68
CA THR A 281 12.65 13.10 11.87
C THR A 281 12.79 14.63 11.84
N SER A 282 12.74 15.26 10.67
CA SER A 282 12.70 16.71 10.51
C SER A 282 11.72 17.11 9.38
N GLU A 283 11.84 18.31 8.79
CA GLU A 283 11.17 18.62 7.53
C GLU A 283 11.85 17.97 6.30
N SER A 284 13.15 17.75 6.36
CA SER A 284 14.02 17.27 5.27
C SER A 284 14.53 15.84 5.42
N ASP A 285 14.34 15.22 6.59
CA ASP A 285 15.02 13.96 6.95
C ASP A 285 14.04 12.83 7.26
N ILE A 286 14.32 11.65 6.70
CA ILE A 286 13.61 10.39 6.96
C ILE A 286 14.64 9.31 7.32
N VAL A 287 14.37 8.59 8.41
CA VAL A 287 15.04 7.35 8.78
C VAL A 287 14.29 6.18 8.17
N ILE A 288 14.99 5.31 7.44
CA ILE A 288 14.46 4.08 6.87
C ILE A 288 14.99 2.92 7.71
N TYR A 289 14.08 2.12 8.27
CA TYR A 289 14.43 0.93 9.04
C TYR A 289 14.15 -0.32 8.21
N LEU A 290 15.16 -1.18 8.03
CA LEU A 290 15.07 -2.39 7.21
C LEU A 290 15.61 -3.60 8.00
N ILE A 291 14.83 -4.69 8.02
CA ILE A 291 15.34 -6.02 8.32
C ILE A 291 15.63 -6.78 7.03
N LEU A 292 16.81 -7.39 6.95
CA LEU A 292 17.22 -8.32 5.89
C LEU A 292 18.26 -9.31 6.45
N ASP A 293 18.20 -10.58 6.05
CA ASP A 293 19.16 -11.64 6.44
C ASP A 293 19.41 -11.76 7.98
N GLY A 294 18.46 -11.31 8.82
CA GLY A 294 18.52 -11.34 10.29
C GLY A 294 19.14 -10.12 10.98
N GLN A 295 19.58 -9.10 10.23
CA GLN A 295 20.02 -7.80 10.75
C GLN A 295 18.86 -6.79 10.75
N LEU A 296 18.87 -5.82 11.67
CA LEU A 296 18.12 -4.56 11.55
C LEU A 296 19.11 -3.42 11.27
N VAL A 297 18.88 -2.66 10.20
CA VAL A 297 19.64 -1.45 9.86
C VAL A 297 18.73 -0.21 9.91
N ALA A 298 19.27 0.89 10.41
CA ALA A 298 18.71 2.24 10.25
C ALA A 298 19.55 2.98 9.20
N PHE A 299 18.87 3.64 8.25
CA PHE A 299 19.48 4.43 7.19
C PHE A 299 18.90 5.84 7.20
N ASP A 300 19.74 6.83 7.49
CA ASP A 300 19.36 8.24 7.60
C ASP A 300 19.42 8.91 6.22
N TYR A 301 18.30 9.49 5.77
CA TYR A 301 18.17 10.05 4.44
C TYR A 301 17.61 11.48 4.42
N SER A 302 18.48 12.43 4.07
CA SER A 302 18.15 13.83 3.84
C SER A 302 17.76 14.11 2.38
N PHE A 303 16.78 14.99 2.17
CA PHE A 303 16.37 15.48 0.85
C PHE A 303 16.06 16.99 0.87
N ASP A 304 16.20 17.64 -0.28
CA ASP A 304 15.85 19.06 -0.43
C ASP A 304 14.34 19.23 -0.60
N ILE A 305 13.62 19.61 0.47
CA ILE A 305 12.17 19.85 0.44
C ILE A 305 11.74 20.90 -0.61
N ARG A 306 12.64 21.81 -1.03
CA ARG A 306 12.33 22.90 -1.98
C ARG A 306 11.99 22.40 -3.39
N ILE A 307 12.37 21.17 -3.74
CA ILE A 307 12.03 20.53 -5.02
C ILE A 307 10.62 19.93 -5.03
N ASN A 308 10.05 19.65 -3.86
CA ASN A 308 8.79 18.94 -3.68
C ASN A 308 7.63 19.91 -3.44
N LYS A 309 7.16 20.55 -4.51
CA LYS A 309 6.04 21.50 -4.46
C LYS A 309 5.00 21.21 -5.56
N PRO A 310 3.74 21.65 -5.43
CA PRO A 310 2.69 21.36 -6.42
C PRO A 310 3.01 21.90 -7.82
N GLU A 311 3.71 23.03 -7.91
CA GLU A 311 4.11 23.66 -9.18
C GLU A 311 5.43 23.11 -9.78
N LYS A 312 5.99 22.04 -9.20
CA LYS A 312 7.25 21.41 -9.65
C LYS A 312 7.00 20.05 -10.31
N PRO A 313 7.82 19.67 -11.30
CA PRO A 313 7.82 18.30 -11.84
C PRO A 313 8.04 17.25 -10.75
N HIS A 314 7.57 16.03 -10.97
CA HIS A 314 7.76 14.91 -10.05
C HIS A 314 9.25 14.70 -9.74
N ALA A 315 9.60 14.67 -8.45
CA ALA A 315 10.97 14.48 -8.00
C ALA A 315 11.26 13.00 -7.76
N PHE A 316 12.18 12.43 -8.53
CA PHE A 316 12.59 11.02 -8.41
C PHE A 316 13.98 10.93 -7.77
N LEU A 317 14.03 10.33 -6.57
CA LEU A 317 15.23 10.21 -5.74
C LEU A 317 15.56 8.73 -5.45
N SER A 318 16.74 8.48 -4.85
CA SER A 318 17.22 7.14 -4.53
C SER A 318 18.01 7.14 -3.21
N ALA A 319 17.48 6.42 -2.21
CA ALA A 319 18.11 6.14 -0.92
C ALA A 319 18.86 4.80 -1.03
N LYS A 320 20.19 4.84 -0.96
CA LYS A 320 21.08 3.73 -1.37
C LYS A 320 21.71 3.02 -0.17
N ILE A 321 21.03 1.98 0.30
CA ILE A 321 21.46 1.15 1.43
C ILE A 321 22.65 0.28 1.00
N LYS A 322 23.81 0.50 1.63
CA LYS A 322 25.10 -0.11 1.26
C LYS A 322 25.28 -1.50 1.87
N THR A 323 25.75 -2.44 1.07
CA THR A 323 25.63 -3.88 1.33
C THR A 323 26.88 -4.63 0.86
N ARG A 324 27.33 -5.63 1.64
CA ARG A 324 28.58 -6.39 1.45
C ARG A 324 28.43 -7.87 1.81
N PHE A 325 29.49 -8.64 1.56
CA PHE A 325 29.70 -9.95 2.18
C PHE A 325 30.81 -9.85 3.21
N SER A 326 30.58 -10.40 4.42
CA SER A 326 31.64 -10.60 5.41
C SER A 326 32.72 -11.57 4.89
N GLU A 327 33.90 -11.57 5.50
CA GLU A 327 35.01 -12.43 5.05
C GLU A 327 34.69 -13.92 5.25
N GLU A 328 34.01 -14.25 6.35
CA GLU A 328 33.47 -15.57 6.64
C GLU A 328 32.45 -16.01 5.57
N GLU A 329 31.53 -15.12 5.18
CA GLU A 329 30.54 -15.40 4.15
C GLU A 329 31.19 -15.57 2.76
N GLN A 330 32.22 -14.78 2.46
CA GLN A 330 33.04 -14.97 1.26
C GLN A 330 33.76 -16.33 1.28
N ALA A 331 34.19 -16.82 2.45
CA ALA A 331 34.75 -18.17 2.57
C ALA A 331 33.70 -19.26 2.30
N LYS A 332 32.47 -19.11 2.82
CA LYS A 332 31.35 -20.03 2.52
C LYS A 332 31.00 -20.03 1.03
N ILE A 333 30.91 -18.86 0.39
CA ILE A 333 30.67 -18.72 -1.06
C ILE A 333 31.78 -19.41 -1.86
N LYS A 334 33.05 -19.19 -1.52
CA LYS A 334 34.21 -19.84 -2.17
C LYS A 334 34.14 -21.37 -2.03
N LYS A 335 33.83 -21.88 -0.83
CA LYS A 335 33.68 -23.31 -0.53
C LYS A 335 32.51 -23.95 -1.31
N ALA A 336 31.31 -23.37 -1.24
CA ALA A 336 30.14 -23.87 -1.96
C ALA A 336 30.37 -23.91 -3.48
N LYS A 337 31.03 -22.88 -4.05
CA LYS A 337 31.43 -22.86 -5.47
C LYS A 337 32.40 -23.99 -5.81
N ALA A 338 33.40 -24.26 -4.97
CA ALA A 338 34.34 -25.36 -5.18
C ALA A 338 33.65 -26.74 -5.11
N GLU A 339 32.70 -26.91 -4.19
CA GLU A 339 31.88 -28.10 -4.04
C GLU A 339 30.74 -28.21 -5.08
N LYS A 340 30.59 -27.22 -5.97
CA LYS A 340 29.49 -27.07 -6.96
C LYS A 340 28.07 -27.13 -6.33
N LYS A 341 27.93 -26.77 -5.06
CA LYS A 341 26.64 -26.79 -4.34
C LYS A 341 25.89 -25.46 -4.50
N PRO A 342 24.54 -25.48 -4.57
CA PRO A 342 23.74 -24.27 -4.46
C PRO A 342 23.93 -23.64 -3.08
N TYR A 343 24.06 -22.32 -3.02
CA TYR A 343 24.23 -21.56 -1.78
C TYR A 343 23.61 -20.17 -1.94
N SER A 344 22.71 -19.80 -1.02
CA SER A 344 22.16 -18.44 -0.94
C SER A 344 22.92 -17.68 0.14
N PRO A 345 23.78 -16.72 -0.22
CA PRO A 345 24.64 -16.06 0.75
C PRO A 345 23.87 -15.00 1.55
N ARG A 346 24.17 -14.87 2.84
CA ARG A 346 23.71 -13.75 3.66
C ARG A 346 24.41 -12.47 3.26
N ILE A 347 23.68 -11.37 3.25
CA ILE A 347 24.20 -10.04 2.98
C ILE A 347 24.42 -9.33 4.32
N SER A 348 25.59 -8.73 4.51
CA SER A 348 25.86 -7.85 5.65
C SER A 348 25.74 -6.39 5.24
N PHE A 349 25.29 -5.52 6.14
CA PHE A 349 25.31 -4.09 5.89
C PHE A 349 26.73 -3.49 6.01
N VAL A 350 26.92 -2.29 5.44
CA VAL A 350 28.15 -1.49 5.54
C VAL A 350 27.85 -0.31 6.46
N GLU A 351 28.58 -0.18 7.56
CA GLU A 351 28.38 0.96 8.48
C GLU A 351 28.96 2.26 7.91
N SER A 352 28.29 3.37 8.21
CA SER A 352 28.71 4.74 7.88
C SER A 352 27.85 5.74 8.66
N ASP A 353 28.19 7.03 8.61
CA ASP A 353 27.47 8.10 9.30
C ASP A 353 25.97 8.19 8.96
N LEU A 354 25.57 7.68 7.78
CA LEU A 354 24.18 7.59 7.30
C LEU A 354 23.55 6.19 7.42
N GLN A 355 24.29 5.19 7.92
CA GLN A 355 23.82 3.81 7.95
C GLN A 355 24.39 3.04 9.14
N LYS A 356 23.53 2.78 10.13
CA LYS A 356 23.89 2.11 11.39
C LYS A 356 23.20 0.75 11.50
N VAL A 357 23.95 -0.29 11.81
CA VAL A 357 23.37 -1.58 12.20
C VAL A 357 22.87 -1.46 13.64
N VAL A 358 21.57 -1.65 13.84
CA VAL A 358 20.91 -1.57 15.16
C VAL A 358 20.90 -2.95 15.83
N VAL A 359 20.68 -4.00 15.04
CA VAL A 359 20.77 -5.40 15.49
C VAL A 359 21.59 -6.18 14.46
N THR A 360 22.68 -6.81 14.92
CA THR A 360 23.65 -7.52 14.06
C THR A 360 23.19 -8.91 13.65
N GLU A 361 22.50 -9.64 14.53
CA GLU A 361 21.91 -10.95 14.25
C GLU A 361 20.65 -11.17 15.10
N GLY A 362 19.82 -12.16 14.74
CA GLY A 362 18.68 -12.60 15.55
C GLY A 362 17.39 -11.81 15.35
N SER A 363 17.30 -10.87 14.40
CA SER A 363 16.03 -10.22 14.07
C SER A 363 15.01 -11.25 13.55
N PRO A 364 13.78 -11.31 14.11
CA PRO A 364 12.89 -12.47 13.98
C PRO A 364 12.18 -12.54 12.61
N LEU A 365 12.56 -13.49 11.76
CA LEU A 365 11.97 -13.64 10.43
C LEU A 365 10.77 -14.61 10.41
N CYS A 366 9.57 -14.11 10.78
CA CYS A 366 8.28 -14.44 10.14
C CYS A 366 7.08 -13.69 10.75
N GLN A 367 6.08 -13.37 9.91
CA GLN A 367 4.73 -12.89 10.25
C GLN A 367 4.66 -11.55 11.03
N GLY A 368 4.63 -10.45 10.28
CA GLY A 368 4.27 -9.13 10.77
C GLY A 368 4.94 -8.00 9.98
N HIS A 369 4.27 -6.85 9.97
CA HIS A 369 4.80 -5.62 9.41
C HIS A 369 5.63 -4.87 10.46
N LEU A 370 6.81 -4.41 10.08
CA LEU A 370 7.53 -3.42 10.88
C LEU A 370 6.76 -2.09 10.85
N LEU A 371 6.54 -1.48 12.01
CA LEU A 371 5.83 -0.22 12.20
C LEU A 371 6.69 0.76 13.00
N SER A 372 6.87 1.98 12.49
CA SER A 372 7.23 3.13 13.33
C SER A 372 5.99 3.65 14.08
N GLU A 373 6.21 4.45 15.12
CA GLU A 373 5.14 5.14 15.87
C GLU A 373 4.38 6.18 15.04
N GLN A 374 4.76 6.36 13.77
CA GLN A 374 4.15 7.27 12.81
C GLN A 374 3.24 6.56 11.79
N VAL A 375 3.16 5.22 11.76
CA VAL A 375 2.26 4.48 10.86
C VAL A 375 0.82 4.54 11.39
N ALA A 376 -0.09 5.16 10.63
CA ALA A 376 -1.51 5.24 10.95
C ALA A 376 -2.27 3.96 10.53
N ALA A 377 -1.93 3.41 9.37
CA ALA A 377 -2.55 2.22 8.82
C ALA A 377 -1.65 1.55 7.78
N ILE A 378 -1.93 0.27 7.51
CA ILE A 378 -1.42 -0.45 6.36
C ILE A 378 -2.57 -0.81 5.44
N TYR A 379 -2.41 -0.57 4.14
CA TYR A 379 -3.30 -1.05 3.10
C TYR A 379 -2.66 -2.23 2.35
N ASP A 380 -3.42 -3.30 2.17
CA ASP A 380 -3.05 -4.41 1.29
C ASP A 380 -3.72 -4.22 -0.08
N ALA A 381 -2.93 -3.89 -1.10
CA ALA A 381 -3.43 -3.68 -2.45
C ALA A 381 -3.95 -4.96 -3.13
N ASN A 382 -3.62 -6.16 -2.62
CA ASN A 382 -4.11 -7.43 -3.17
C ASN A 382 -5.45 -7.84 -2.55
N SER A 383 -5.69 -7.56 -1.26
CA SER A 383 -6.98 -7.87 -0.61
C SER A 383 -7.94 -6.67 -0.55
N GLY A 384 -7.45 -5.45 -0.75
CA GLY A 384 -8.23 -4.22 -0.66
C GLY A 384 -8.56 -3.79 0.77
N MET A 385 -7.87 -4.37 1.76
CA MET A 385 -8.15 -4.23 3.18
C MET A 385 -7.22 -3.23 3.85
N TYR A 386 -7.76 -2.47 4.81
CA TYR A 386 -6.99 -1.62 5.72
C TYR A 386 -6.81 -2.31 7.07
N TYR A 387 -5.62 -2.15 7.64
CA TYR A 387 -5.23 -2.66 8.95
C TYR A 387 -4.65 -1.50 9.78
N SER A 388 -4.93 -1.48 11.08
CA SER A 388 -4.35 -0.50 12.01
C SER A 388 -4.20 -1.12 13.40
N ASN A 389 -3.60 -0.38 14.34
CA ASN A 389 -3.50 -0.73 15.75
C ASN A 389 -3.85 0.49 16.62
N PRO A 390 -3.95 0.37 17.96
CA PRO A 390 -4.39 1.48 18.81
C PRO A 390 -3.49 2.71 18.80
N VAL A 391 -2.22 2.59 18.38
CA VAL A 391 -1.33 3.73 18.15
C VAL A 391 -1.64 4.39 16.81
N GLY A 392 -1.79 3.59 15.74
CA GLY A 392 -2.11 4.09 14.40
C GLY A 392 -3.47 4.78 14.29
N LEU A 393 -4.48 4.31 15.02
CA LEU A 393 -5.80 4.98 15.07
C LEU A 393 -5.70 6.41 15.61
N LYS A 394 -4.84 6.66 16.61
CA LYS A 394 -4.57 8.02 17.16
C LYS A 394 -3.88 8.95 16.15
N LEU A 395 -3.56 8.45 14.95
CA LEU A 395 -2.94 9.22 13.88
C LEU A 395 -3.91 9.65 12.76
N THR A 396 -5.13 9.11 12.73
CA THR A 396 -6.16 9.36 11.70
C THR A 396 -7.48 9.85 12.31
N LYS A 397 -8.37 10.41 11.48
CA LYS A 397 -9.77 10.68 11.82
C LYS A 397 -10.75 9.73 11.12
N LEU A 398 -10.31 8.99 10.10
CA LEU A 398 -11.16 8.14 9.28
C LEU A 398 -11.40 6.77 9.91
N PHE A 399 -10.41 6.23 10.61
CA PHE A 399 -10.52 4.97 11.34
C PHE A 399 -10.65 5.23 12.85
N LYS A 400 -11.53 4.47 13.51
CA LYS A 400 -11.78 4.56 14.97
C LYS A 400 -11.84 3.21 15.66
N GLN A 401 -12.20 2.16 14.91
CA GLN A 401 -12.46 0.83 15.42
C GLN A 401 -11.52 -0.20 14.78
N LEU A 402 -11.20 -1.24 15.52
CA LEU A 402 -10.46 -2.41 15.05
C LEU A 402 -11.36 -3.65 15.15
N VAL A 403 -11.21 -4.59 14.23
CA VAL A 403 -11.92 -5.88 14.34
C VAL A 403 -11.51 -6.57 15.64
N THR A 404 -12.49 -7.13 16.35
CA THR A 404 -12.25 -7.83 17.61
C THR A 404 -11.59 -9.18 17.35
N PRO A 405 -10.54 -9.58 18.11
CA PRO A 405 -10.08 -10.97 18.09
C PRO A 405 -11.23 -11.90 18.48
N LYS A 406 -11.57 -12.89 17.64
CA LYS A 406 -12.57 -13.90 18.03
C LYS A 406 -12.04 -14.64 19.27
N PRO A 407 -12.81 -14.76 20.37
CA PRO A 407 -12.33 -15.40 21.59
C PRO A 407 -11.97 -16.85 21.29
N ASN A 408 -10.70 -17.19 21.50
CA ASN A 408 -10.16 -18.48 21.12
C ASN A 408 -10.75 -19.57 22.04
N ALA A 409 -11.41 -20.59 21.48
CA ALA A 409 -12.20 -21.55 22.26
C ALA A 409 -11.36 -22.36 23.27
N SER A 410 -10.04 -22.43 23.06
CA SER A 410 -9.07 -22.99 24.02
C SER A 410 -8.90 -22.11 25.28
N ALA A 411 -8.93 -20.79 25.15
CA ALA A 411 -8.71 -19.86 26.26
C ALA A 411 -9.89 -19.84 27.25
N ALA A 412 -11.12 -19.92 26.75
CA ALA A 412 -12.33 -20.03 27.59
C ALA A 412 -12.31 -21.26 28.50
N LYS A 413 -11.66 -22.35 28.06
CA LYS A 413 -11.49 -23.58 28.85
C LYS A 413 -10.38 -23.51 29.89
N ALA A 414 -9.42 -22.57 29.75
CA ALA A 414 -8.43 -22.28 30.78
C ALA A 414 -9.02 -21.41 31.90
N ALA A 415 -9.82 -20.39 31.55
CA ALA A 415 -10.43 -19.48 32.52
C ALA A 415 -11.47 -20.13 33.45
N SER A 416 -12.08 -21.25 33.04
CA SER A 416 -13.11 -21.98 33.80
C SER A 416 -12.56 -23.14 34.65
N GLY A 417 -11.27 -23.46 34.57
CA GLY A 417 -10.64 -24.55 35.31
C GLY A 417 -10.11 -24.17 36.71
N ALA A 418 -10.11 -22.88 37.06
CA ALA A 418 -9.45 -22.37 38.26
C ALA A 418 -10.29 -22.51 39.55
N ALA A 419 -10.83 -23.71 39.83
CA ALA A 419 -11.59 -23.98 41.05
C ALA A 419 -11.35 -25.40 41.61
N THR A 420 -10.74 -25.46 42.80
CA THR A 420 -10.64 -26.61 43.74
C THR A 420 -9.72 -27.81 43.42
N SER A 421 -9.30 -28.47 44.50
CA SER A 421 -8.56 -29.76 44.61
C SER A 421 -7.07 -29.84 44.25
N SER A 422 -6.25 -29.67 45.30
CA SER A 422 -5.16 -30.57 45.75
C SER A 422 -4.51 -31.61 44.80
N LEU A 423 -3.17 -31.57 44.78
CA LEU A 423 -2.22 -32.68 44.51
C LEU A 423 -2.64 -34.03 45.18
N PRO A 424 -2.31 -35.20 44.58
CA PRO A 424 -0.97 -35.78 44.82
C PRO A 424 -0.32 -36.66 43.72
N ALA A 425 1.01 -36.73 43.82
CA ALA A 425 1.91 -37.88 43.52
C ALA A 425 2.16 -38.36 42.07
N GLU A 426 3.32 -39.01 41.91
CA GLU A 426 3.94 -39.45 40.66
C GLU A 426 3.52 -40.86 40.22
N LYS A 427 3.64 -41.15 38.92
CA LYS A 427 4.26 -42.39 38.42
C LYS A 427 4.77 -42.27 36.98
N LYS A 428 5.82 -43.04 36.66
CA LYS A 428 6.48 -43.14 35.34
C LYS A 428 5.98 -44.42 34.60
N PRO A 429 6.47 -44.81 33.39
CA PRO A 429 5.60 -45.11 32.25
C PRO A 429 5.52 -46.61 31.90
N GLU A 430 4.61 -46.96 30.98
CA GLU A 430 4.59 -48.28 30.32
C GLU A 430 4.13 -48.15 28.84
N GLU A 431 4.17 -49.25 28.08
CA GLU A 431 4.48 -49.26 26.65
C GLU A 431 3.44 -50.01 25.76
N ALA A 432 3.60 -49.88 24.43
CA ALA A 432 3.23 -50.85 23.39
C ALA A 432 1.75 -51.11 22.97
N ALA A 433 1.31 -50.31 21.99
CA ALA A 433 0.90 -50.81 20.65
C ALA A 433 -0.49 -51.54 20.49
N PRO A 434 -0.88 -52.10 19.30
CA PRO A 434 -1.81 -51.32 18.45
C PRO A 434 -2.95 -52.07 17.70
N ALA A 435 -3.99 -51.31 17.32
CA ALA A 435 -4.92 -51.62 16.21
C ALA A 435 -5.51 -50.30 15.60
N LYS A 436 -6.08 -50.17 14.37
CA LYS A 436 -5.97 -50.81 13.03
C LYS A 436 -7.37 -51.00 12.39
N ILE A 437 -7.48 -50.80 11.05
CA ILE A 437 -8.73 -50.85 10.23
C ILE A 437 -9.65 -49.61 10.51
N ALA A 438 -10.39 -48.96 9.60
CA ALA A 438 -10.79 -49.20 8.19
C ALA A 438 -10.64 -47.94 7.29
N ALA A 439 -10.92 -48.04 5.98
CA ALA A 439 -10.95 -46.89 5.05
C ALA A 439 -11.97 -47.04 3.89
N SER A 440 -12.74 -45.97 3.60
CA SER A 440 -13.51 -45.72 2.35
C SER A 440 -14.63 -46.73 2.00
N PRO A 441 -15.47 -46.55 0.94
CA PRO A 441 -15.64 -45.43 -0.02
C PRO A 441 -17.11 -44.87 -0.13
N PRO A 442 -17.40 -43.90 -1.02
CA PRO A 442 -18.76 -43.39 -1.30
C PRO A 442 -19.38 -43.86 -2.64
N ALA A 443 -20.71 -43.76 -2.79
CA ALA A 443 -21.47 -43.92 -4.06
C ALA A 443 -22.86 -43.23 -3.99
N ALA A 444 -23.56 -43.07 -5.13
CA ALA A 444 -24.86 -42.37 -5.26
C ALA A 444 -25.84 -43.05 -6.25
N ALA A 445 -27.15 -42.78 -6.14
CA ALA A 445 -28.19 -43.07 -7.15
C ALA A 445 -29.53 -42.34 -6.88
N GLU A 446 -30.36 -42.13 -7.93
CA GLU A 446 -31.74 -41.59 -7.88
C GLU A 446 -32.81 -42.71 -7.77
N PRO A 447 -34.14 -42.41 -7.70
CA PRO A 447 -34.93 -42.39 -8.96
C PRO A 447 -36.22 -41.50 -9.03
N LYS A 448 -36.51 -41.04 -10.26
CA LYS A 448 -37.79 -40.82 -11.01
C LYS A 448 -39.17 -40.67 -10.31
N GLY A 449 -40.00 -39.75 -10.84
CA GLY A 449 -41.45 -39.53 -10.51
C GLY A 449 -42.47 -40.33 -11.36
N PRO A 450 -43.78 -39.97 -11.32
CA PRO A 450 -44.40 -39.19 -12.41
C PRO A 450 -45.52 -38.20 -11.98
N ALA A 451 -46.37 -37.71 -12.93
CA ALA A 451 -47.42 -36.68 -12.77
C ALA A 451 -48.73 -37.07 -13.53
N PRO A 452 -49.60 -36.13 -14.01
CA PRO A 452 -50.54 -35.18 -13.36
C PRO A 452 -52.03 -35.64 -13.52
N PRO A 453 -53.10 -34.81 -13.34
CA PRO A 453 -53.64 -33.98 -14.45
C PRO A 453 -54.50 -32.71 -14.07
N ALA A 454 -55.12 -32.11 -15.10
CA ALA A 454 -56.36 -31.29 -15.13
C ALA A 454 -56.30 -29.74 -15.23
N ALA A 455 -57.25 -29.21 -16.02
CA ALA A 455 -57.64 -27.80 -16.26
C ALA A 455 -59.19 -27.77 -16.48
N PRO A 456 -59.93 -26.63 -16.69
CA PRO A 456 -59.83 -25.84 -17.94
C PRO A 456 -60.22 -24.33 -17.92
N ALA A 457 -59.86 -23.65 -19.01
CA ALA A 457 -60.56 -22.59 -19.78
C ALA A 457 -61.41 -21.46 -19.15
N ALA A 458 -61.14 -20.23 -19.62
CA ALA A 458 -62.13 -19.19 -19.94
C ALA A 458 -61.60 -18.33 -21.13
N ALA A 459 -62.46 -17.68 -21.93
CA ALA A 459 -62.05 -16.89 -23.10
C ALA A 459 -63.03 -15.74 -23.42
N ALA A 460 -62.48 -14.60 -23.89
CA ALA A 460 -63.15 -13.48 -24.54
C ALA A 460 -62.06 -12.66 -25.28
N GLU A 461 -62.09 -12.57 -26.61
CA GLU A 461 -62.77 -11.53 -27.42
C GLU A 461 -61.93 -10.25 -27.59
N SER A 462 -61.60 -9.91 -28.85
CA SER A 462 -60.93 -8.69 -29.26
C SER A 462 -61.82 -7.89 -30.22
N PRO A 463 -61.61 -6.57 -30.32
CA PRO A 463 -61.45 -6.02 -31.66
C PRO A 463 -60.27 -5.03 -31.77
N ALA A 464 -59.84 -4.78 -33.00
CA ALA A 464 -58.75 -3.87 -33.33
C ALA A 464 -59.23 -2.42 -33.51
N ALA A 465 -58.30 -1.47 -33.41
CA ALA A 465 -58.45 -0.11 -33.91
C ALA A 465 -57.19 0.27 -34.71
N VAL A 466 -57.38 0.88 -35.87
CA VAL A 466 -56.33 1.42 -36.74
C VAL A 466 -56.53 2.93 -36.83
N ALA A 467 -55.51 3.71 -36.51
CA ALA A 467 -55.51 5.15 -36.75
C ALA A 467 -54.08 5.66 -37.02
N GLU A 468 -54.01 6.56 -37.99
CA GLU A 468 -52.88 7.06 -38.75
C GLU A 468 -51.73 7.73 -37.97
N SER A 469 -50.58 7.83 -38.63
CA SER A 469 -49.51 8.76 -38.27
C SER A 469 -49.75 10.16 -38.85
N PRO A 470 -49.11 11.19 -38.29
CA PRO A 470 -48.64 12.32 -39.07
C PRO A 470 -47.11 12.29 -39.15
N ALA A 471 -46.57 12.39 -40.36
CA ALA A 471 -45.13 12.60 -40.56
C ALA A 471 -44.77 14.09 -40.42
N ALA A 472 -43.68 14.37 -39.71
CA ALA A 472 -42.96 15.65 -39.77
C ALA A 472 -41.48 15.33 -39.98
N ALA A 473 -40.81 16.10 -40.83
CA ALA A 473 -39.44 15.85 -41.28
C ALA A 473 -38.54 17.06 -40.99
N ALA A 474 -37.27 16.94 -41.41
CA ALA A 474 -36.26 18.02 -41.47
C ALA A 474 -35.63 18.38 -40.09
N GLU A 475 -34.32 18.57 -39.93
CA GLU A 475 -33.20 18.48 -40.89
C GLU A 475 -31.98 17.74 -40.29
N SER A 476 -31.14 17.21 -41.18
CA SER A 476 -29.84 16.63 -40.88
C SER A 476 -28.74 17.35 -41.68
N PRO A 477 -27.71 17.93 -41.05
CA PRO A 477 -26.56 18.45 -41.78
C PRO A 477 -25.65 17.28 -42.20
N ALA A 478 -25.72 16.92 -43.48
CA ALA A 478 -24.74 16.02 -44.08
C ALA A 478 -23.44 16.79 -44.36
N ALA A 479 -22.33 16.31 -43.80
CA ALA A 479 -20.97 16.77 -44.15
C ALA A 479 -20.25 15.62 -44.89
N ALA A 480 -19.54 15.97 -45.96
CA ALA A 480 -19.01 14.99 -46.91
C ALA A 480 -17.82 14.18 -46.36
N ALA A 481 -17.61 13.00 -46.93
CA ALA A 481 -16.40 12.22 -46.71
C ALA A 481 -15.25 12.77 -47.58
N GLU A 482 -14.07 12.91 -46.98
CA GLU A 482 -12.80 12.70 -47.68
C GLU A 482 -11.93 11.75 -46.85
N SER A 483 -11.35 10.75 -47.51
CA SER A 483 -10.55 9.70 -46.89
C SER A 483 -9.08 9.84 -47.26
N PRO A 484 -8.16 10.16 -46.33
CA PRO A 484 -6.73 10.02 -46.57
C PRO A 484 -6.34 8.55 -46.48
N ALA A 485 -6.04 7.93 -47.61
CA ALA A 485 -5.49 6.58 -47.65
C ALA A 485 -4.03 6.59 -47.13
N ALA A 486 -3.83 6.13 -45.90
CA ALA A 486 -2.50 5.97 -45.32
C ALA A 486 -1.79 4.76 -45.95
N ALA A 487 -0.93 5.03 -46.93
CA ALA A 487 -0.09 4.00 -47.56
C ALA A 487 0.94 3.41 -46.58
N ALA A 488 1.29 2.14 -46.77
CA ALA A 488 2.38 1.50 -46.05
C ALA A 488 3.71 1.80 -46.74
N GLU A 489 4.49 2.72 -46.17
CA GLU A 489 5.86 3.03 -46.56
C GLU A 489 6.82 2.55 -45.45
N ALA A 490 7.85 1.79 -45.81
CA ALA A 490 8.89 1.35 -44.88
C ALA A 490 10.20 2.12 -45.11
N PRO A 491 10.86 2.65 -44.08
CA PRO A 491 12.15 3.33 -44.24
C PRO A 491 13.27 2.31 -44.49
N ALA A 492 13.64 2.12 -45.76
CA ALA A 492 14.73 1.25 -46.20
C ALA A 492 15.80 2.04 -46.99
N ALA A 493 16.52 2.91 -46.29
CA ALA A 493 17.68 3.68 -46.78
C ALA A 493 18.50 4.20 -45.59
N ALA A 494 19.82 4.37 -45.66
CA ALA A 494 20.83 3.84 -46.59
C ALA A 494 22.21 3.87 -45.88
N VAL A 495 23.23 3.22 -46.44
CA VAL A 495 24.61 3.32 -45.95
C VAL A 495 25.26 4.59 -46.52
N GLU A 496 25.83 5.42 -45.65
CA GLU A 496 26.88 6.39 -45.97
C GLU A 496 27.93 6.34 -44.85
N ALA A 497 29.22 6.46 -45.21
CA ALA A 497 30.32 6.11 -44.32
C ALA A 497 31.38 7.23 -44.21
N PRO A 498 31.84 7.58 -42.99
CA PRO A 498 33.03 8.42 -42.83
C PRO A 498 34.30 7.56 -42.92
N ALA A 499 34.80 7.33 -44.14
CA ALA A 499 36.09 6.71 -44.37
C ALA A 499 37.23 7.74 -44.30
N ALA A 500 37.85 7.90 -43.14
CA ALA A 500 39.09 8.63 -42.96
C ALA A 500 40.00 7.90 -41.96
N ALA A 501 41.10 7.33 -42.44
CA ALA A 501 42.11 6.68 -41.62
C ALA A 501 43.31 7.61 -41.37
N ALA A 502 43.99 7.45 -40.23
CA ALA A 502 45.45 7.24 -40.17
C ALA A 502 45.92 6.99 -38.72
N GLU A 503 47.14 6.46 -38.58
CA GLU A 503 48.01 6.42 -37.38
C GLU A 503 47.44 5.87 -36.05
N ALA A 504 47.73 4.59 -35.80
CA ALA A 504 48.03 4.12 -34.44
C ALA A 504 49.50 4.48 -34.08
N PRO A 505 49.91 4.34 -32.81
CA PRO A 505 50.81 3.22 -32.56
C PRO A 505 50.47 2.39 -31.32
N ALA A 506 51.09 1.21 -31.24
CA ALA A 506 50.80 0.17 -30.27
C ALA A 506 51.28 0.47 -28.83
N ALA A 507 50.59 -0.15 -27.86
CA ALA A 507 51.16 -0.48 -26.56
C ALA A 507 51.10 -2.01 -26.40
N ALA A 508 52.24 -2.64 -26.14
CA ALA A 508 52.35 -4.10 -26.02
C ALA A 508 52.60 -4.52 -24.56
N ALA A 509 52.04 -5.69 -24.23
CA ALA A 509 52.62 -6.75 -23.40
C ALA A 509 53.44 -6.43 -22.12
N GLU A 510 52.99 -7.07 -21.04
CA GLU A 510 53.79 -7.86 -20.08
C GLU A 510 54.47 -7.25 -18.83
N ALA A 511 54.58 -8.17 -17.85
CA ALA A 511 55.57 -8.29 -16.77
C ALA A 511 55.74 -7.20 -15.67
N SER A 512 55.14 -7.51 -14.51
CA SER A 512 55.59 -7.20 -13.15
C SER A 512 57.09 -7.46 -12.87
N ALA A 513 57.74 -6.67 -11.98
CA ALA A 513 58.59 -7.18 -10.88
C ALA A 513 59.17 -6.09 -9.91
N ALA A 514 59.24 -6.46 -8.63
CA ALA A 514 60.26 -6.18 -7.59
C ALA A 514 60.87 -4.77 -7.31
N ALA A 515 60.84 -4.41 -6.01
CA ALA A 515 61.87 -3.79 -5.13
C ALA A 515 63.05 -3.00 -5.74
N ALA A 516 63.52 -1.89 -5.15
CA ALA A 516 64.01 -1.83 -3.76
C ALA A 516 64.11 -0.41 -3.13
N THR A 517 64.58 -0.39 -1.88
CA THR A 517 64.89 0.75 -0.99
C THR A 517 65.92 1.75 -1.53
N GLU A 518 65.85 3.01 -1.05
CA GLU A 518 66.94 3.72 -0.32
C GLU A 518 66.45 5.14 0.13
N ALA A 519 67.10 5.72 1.13
CA ALA A 519 66.92 7.09 1.66
C ALA A 519 68.21 7.51 2.42
N PRO A 520 68.42 8.78 2.87
CA PRO A 520 67.60 9.99 2.77
C PRO A 520 68.38 11.22 2.22
N ALA A 521 67.74 12.39 2.18
CA ALA A 521 68.39 13.71 2.17
C ALA A 521 67.50 14.75 2.90
N ALA A 522 68.06 15.81 3.48
CA ALA A 522 67.32 16.70 4.39
C ALA A 522 67.69 18.20 4.28
N THR A 523 66.66 19.03 4.39
CA THR A 523 66.65 20.42 4.89
C THR A 523 65.25 20.63 5.53
N THR A 524 65.05 20.95 6.81
CA THR A 524 65.51 22.06 7.67
C THR A 524 65.08 23.45 7.19
N GLU A 525 63.94 23.91 7.70
CA GLU A 525 63.87 25.01 8.69
C GLU A 525 62.76 24.71 9.72
N ALA A 526 62.79 25.35 10.89
CA ALA A 526 61.90 25.04 12.02
C ALA A 526 61.49 26.30 12.80
N PRO A 527 60.30 26.32 13.45
CA PRO A 527 59.83 27.47 14.23
C PRO A 527 60.37 27.47 15.67
N ALA A 528 60.58 28.69 16.21
CA ALA A 528 60.96 28.98 17.60
C ALA A 528 60.50 30.41 17.94
N ALA A 529 60.20 30.81 19.19
CA ALA A 529 59.91 30.10 20.44
C ALA A 529 59.21 31.12 21.41
N PRO A 530 58.52 30.68 22.49
CA PRO A 530 57.81 31.56 23.42
C PRO A 530 58.66 32.02 24.63
N THR A 531 58.20 33.08 25.32
CA THR A 531 58.71 33.51 26.66
C THR A 531 57.54 33.99 27.54
N GLN A 532 57.71 33.95 28.87
CA GLN A 532 56.65 34.05 29.90
C GLN A 532 56.57 35.42 30.60
N ALA A 533 55.44 35.70 31.29
CA ALA A 533 55.40 36.19 32.69
C ALA A 533 53.97 36.12 33.30
N GLU A 534 53.86 35.54 34.51
CA GLU A 534 53.06 35.91 35.72
C GLU A 534 51.61 36.48 35.60
N GLY A 535 50.64 36.21 36.51
CA GLY A 535 50.65 35.53 37.82
C GLY A 535 49.23 35.16 38.33
N ALA A 536 49.05 34.97 39.66
CA ALA A 536 47.84 34.44 40.34
C ALA A 536 46.60 35.41 40.31
N ASP A 537 45.37 35.08 40.75
CA ASP A 537 44.95 34.19 41.85
C ASP A 537 43.43 33.79 41.85
N ALA A 538 43.05 32.89 42.79
CA ALA A 538 41.76 32.71 43.49
C ALA A 538 40.39 32.50 42.76
N SER A 539 40.02 31.22 42.59
CA SER A 539 38.76 30.54 43.02
C SER A 539 37.32 31.14 42.88
N ALA A 540 36.41 30.20 42.52
CA ALA A 540 35.04 29.99 43.09
C ALA A 540 33.79 30.75 42.57
N SER A 541 32.98 30.02 41.79
CA SER A 541 31.52 29.79 41.89
C SER A 541 30.60 30.80 42.62
N ALA A 542 29.59 31.31 41.89
CA ALA A 542 28.25 31.63 42.41
C ALA A 542 27.17 31.61 41.29
N ALA A 543 25.91 31.37 41.66
CA ALA A 543 24.73 31.41 40.78
C ALA A 543 23.87 32.68 41.06
N PRO A 544 22.87 33.05 40.22
CA PRO A 544 22.42 34.44 40.12
C PRO A 544 21.30 34.86 41.10
N LYS A 545 21.22 36.18 41.31
CA LYS A 545 20.06 37.00 41.72
C LYS A 545 20.04 38.24 40.80
N ALA A 546 18.95 38.69 40.18
CA ALA A 546 17.61 39.04 40.66
C ALA A 546 17.54 40.45 41.29
N ASP A 547 16.79 41.35 40.63
CA ASP A 547 16.54 42.76 40.99
C ASP A 547 15.03 43.11 40.84
N PRO A 548 14.47 44.14 41.53
CA PRO A 548 13.03 44.18 41.83
C PRO A 548 12.22 45.45 41.43
N ALA A 549 10.92 45.20 41.18
CA ALA A 549 9.71 45.93 41.59
C ALA A 549 9.53 47.48 41.47
N ALA A 550 8.49 47.88 40.72
CA ALA A 550 7.38 48.81 41.09
C ALA A 550 6.23 48.60 40.07
N GLU A 551 4.97 48.25 40.38
CA GLU A 551 3.92 48.95 41.18
C GLU A 551 3.35 50.23 40.51
N GLN A 552 2.03 50.48 40.40
CA GLN A 552 0.82 49.69 40.75
C GLN A 552 -0.47 50.30 40.10
N LYS A 553 -1.47 49.50 39.67
CA LYS A 553 -2.92 49.86 39.76
C LYS A 553 -3.90 48.70 39.50
N ALA A 554 -5.07 48.74 40.15
CA ALA A 554 -6.20 47.78 40.08
C ALA A 554 -7.21 48.13 38.94
N ALA A 555 -8.30 47.39 38.64
CA ALA A 555 -9.06 46.39 39.42
C ALA A 555 -9.72 45.28 38.55
N ALA A 556 -10.71 44.53 39.08
CA ALA A 556 -11.08 43.17 38.63
C ALA A 556 -12.54 42.98 38.13
N GLU A 557 -12.73 41.92 37.31
CA GLU A 557 -13.87 40.96 37.18
C GLU A 557 -15.37 41.41 37.10
N PRO A 558 -16.32 40.53 36.67
CA PRO A 558 -16.22 39.26 35.92
C PRO A 558 -17.11 39.24 34.64
N ALA A 559 -17.47 38.06 34.10
CA ALA A 559 -18.24 37.88 32.86
C ALA A 559 -19.71 37.46 33.07
N ALA A 560 -20.60 37.79 32.11
CA ALA A 560 -21.85 37.05 31.82
C ALA A 560 -22.49 37.38 30.44
N GLU A 561 -22.98 36.32 29.78
CA GLU A 561 -24.15 36.17 28.87
C GLU A 561 -24.76 37.25 27.94
N ASN A 562 -25.08 36.76 26.72
CA ASN A 562 -26.32 36.91 25.92
C ASN A 562 -26.64 38.14 25.02
N SER A 563 -27.13 37.76 23.82
CA SER A 563 -28.22 38.35 23.02
C SER A 563 -28.19 39.81 22.54
N ALA A 564 -27.76 39.99 21.28
CA ALA A 564 -28.56 40.63 20.21
C ALA A 564 -27.97 40.30 18.82
#